data_AF-A0A0Q9K2C7-F1
#
_entry.id   AF-A0A0Q9K2C7-F1
#
_cell.length_a   1.000
_cell.length_b   1.000
_cell.length_c   1.000
_cell.angle_alpha   90.00
_cell.angle_beta   90.00
_cell.angle_gamma   90.00
#
_symmetry.space_group_name_H-M   'P 1'
#
loop_
_entity.id
_entity.type
_entity.pdbx_description
1 polymer ?
#
loop_
_entity_poly.entity_id
_entity_poly.type
_entity_poly.pdbx_seq_one_letter_code
_entity_poly.pdbx_strand_id
1 'polypeptide(L)'
;MDIDFYRKWACQKMIESSQGNIWEGHWACAVLALINLLEEKLVPASLEDLIHENLAKTVDEHANEQQYRVNKEYEGFTDQIMRLLVQNHDTCHALGHDVIYTFYLLNMLSRSDIPATAELFDALEKIVNDFASSGPGFVTVNGENIVIDPDGIPNTGLRFQLTPETVLDLLHNFQRPLQMEKGDMQLGHLLTHGHAIVEMKQVSHKYVHDNLDPAFYARINILIYANTLEINRVESDSAFTEIKLNPLEPSYWEQALADSRHGHYYKYAYSYLRLCRLSGRSTSDFRSFQRIL
;
A
#
# COMPACT_ATOMS: atom_id res chain seq x y z
N MET A 1 18.75 -9.04 -15.68
CA MET A 1 18.54 -8.99 -14.22
C MET A 1 17.53 -10.07 -13.86
N ASP A 2 17.74 -10.84 -12.80
CA ASP A 2 16.87 -11.97 -12.43
C ASP A 2 15.69 -11.47 -11.58
N ILE A 3 14.49 -11.34 -12.17
CA ILE A 3 13.29 -10.90 -11.46
C ILE A 3 12.93 -11.88 -10.33
N ASP A 4 13.21 -13.18 -10.51
CA ASP A 4 12.88 -14.19 -9.51
C ASP A 4 13.76 -14.07 -8.27
N PHE A 5 14.98 -13.53 -8.40
CA PHE A 5 15.79 -13.14 -7.25
C PHE A 5 15.04 -12.14 -6.36
N TYR A 6 14.50 -11.06 -6.92
CA TYR A 6 13.80 -10.03 -6.13
C TYR A 6 12.49 -10.54 -5.53
N ARG A 7 11.77 -11.40 -6.25
CA ARG A 7 10.56 -12.03 -5.71
C ARG A 7 10.86 -12.96 -4.53
N LYS A 8 11.88 -13.82 -4.65
CA LYS A 8 12.36 -14.66 -3.54
C LYS A 8 12.86 -13.80 -2.38
N TRP A 9 13.58 -12.73 -2.68
CA TRP A 9 14.00 -11.76 -1.66
C TRP A 9 12.79 -11.18 -0.91
N ALA A 10 11.72 -10.80 -1.62
CA ALA A 10 10.51 -10.26 -1.01
C ALA A 10 9.78 -11.30 -0.14
N CYS A 11 9.68 -12.57 -0.57
CA CYS A 11 9.14 -13.65 0.27
C CYS A 11 9.93 -13.81 1.57
N GLN A 12 11.26 -13.83 1.47
CA GLN A 12 12.12 -13.95 2.64
C GLN A 12 12.02 -12.73 3.56
N LYS A 13 11.92 -11.53 3.00
CA LYS A 13 11.77 -10.30 3.78
C LYS A 13 10.44 -10.30 4.56
N MET A 14 9.37 -10.87 4.00
CA MET A 14 8.10 -11.07 4.74
C MET A 14 8.24 -12.09 5.89
N ILE A 15 9.03 -13.15 5.70
CA ILE A 15 9.30 -14.11 6.78
C ILE A 15 10.07 -13.42 7.91
N GLU A 16 11.14 -12.70 7.59
CA GLU A 16 11.97 -11.98 8.57
C GLU A 16 11.16 -10.89 9.30
N SER A 17 10.30 -10.15 8.60
CA SER A 17 9.47 -9.12 9.23
C SER A 17 8.50 -9.72 10.26
N SER A 18 7.96 -10.92 10.01
CA SER A 18 7.10 -11.61 10.98
C SER A 18 7.84 -12.02 12.26
N GLN A 19 9.18 -12.12 12.25
CA GLN A 19 9.97 -12.61 13.39
C GLN A 19 10.50 -11.48 14.29
N GLY A 20 10.60 -10.26 13.76
CA GLY A 20 11.17 -9.12 14.47
C GLY A 20 10.27 -7.89 14.41
N ASN A 21 10.26 -7.23 13.26
CA ASN A 21 9.54 -5.98 13.05
C ASN A 21 8.61 -6.13 11.84
N ILE A 22 7.30 -6.23 12.09
CA ILE A 22 6.29 -6.41 11.03
C ILE A 22 6.35 -5.29 9.98
N TRP A 23 6.78 -4.08 10.36
CA TRP A 23 6.91 -2.95 9.46
C TRP A 23 8.00 -3.12 8.40
N GLU A 24 8.97 -4.04 8.58
CA GLU A 24 9.98 -4.36 7.56
C GLU A 24 9.37 -5.00 6.30
N GLY A 25 8.17 -5.58 6.39
CA GLY A 25 7.42 -6.05 5.22
C GLY A 25 7.07 -4.92 4.24
N HIS A 26 7.22 -3.66 4.66
CA HIS A 26 7.14 -2.49 3.81
C HIS A 26 8.11 -2.59 2.63
N TRP A 27 9.34 -3.05 2.87
CA TRP A 27 10.38 -3.14 1.85
C TRP A 27 10.11 -4.28 0.86
N ALA A 28 9.54 -5.39 1.33
CA ALA A 28 9.04 -6.44 0.44
C ALA A 28 7.98 -5.87 -0.53
N CYS A 29 6.99 -5.13 -0.01
CA CYS A 29 5.98 -4.49 -0.86
C CYS A 29 6.57 -3.46 -1.83
N ALA A 30 7.58 -2.70 -1.39
CA ALA A 30 8.27 -1.69 -2.19
C ALA A 30 9.00 -2.33 -3.39
N VAL A 31 9.75 -3.41 -3.15
CA VAL A 31 10.40 -4.19 -4.22
C VAL A 31 9.37 -4.76 -5.18
N LEU A 32 8.29 -5.34 -4.67
CA LEU A 32 7.23 -5.89 -5.52
C LEU A 32 6.52 -4.81 -6.35
N ALA A 33 6.33 -3.60 -5.82
CA ALA A 33 5.78 -2.47 -6.57
C ALA A 33 6.68 -2.08 -7.76
N LEU A 34 8.00 -2.01 -7.57
CA LEU A 34 8.94 -1.73 -8.65
C LEU A 34 8.94 -2.83 -9.73
N ILE A 35 8.92 -4.10 -9.33
CA ILE A 35 8.80 -5.22 -10.28
C ILE A 35 7.52 -5.07 -11.11
N ASN A 36 6.38 -4.81 -10.47
CA ASN A 36 5.10 -4.71 -11.17
C ASN A 36 5.06 -3.51 -12.13
N LEU A 37 5.69 -2.37 -11.78
CA LEU A 37 5.83 -1.22 -12.68
C LEU A 37 6.53 -1.59 -13.99
N LEU A 38 7.59 -2.39 -13.90
CA LEU A 38 8.36 -2.86 -15.06
C LEU A 38 7.58 -3.90 -15.87
N GLU A 39 7.10 -4.97 -15.22
CA GLU A 39 6.43 -6.07 -15.93
C GLU A 39 5.15 -5.63 -16.64
N GLU A 40 4.41 -4.72 -16.00
CA GLU A 40 3.18 -4.19 -16.57
C GLU A 40 3.43 -2.98 -17.49
N LYS A 41 4.68 -2.53 -17.67
CA LYS A 41 5.03 -1.38 -18.51
C LYS A 41 4.21 -0.15 -18.14
N LEU A 42 4.11 0.15 -16.85
CA LEU A 42 3.33 1.27 -16.31
C LEU A 42 4.06 2.61 -16.43
N VAL A 43 5.36 2.57 -16.72
CA VAL A 43 6.22 3.73 -16.92
C VAL A 43 6.84 3.70 -18.33
N PRO A 44 7.36 4.84 -18.84
CA PRO A 44 8.14 4.86 -20.07
C PRO A 44 9.40 3.99 -19.96
N ALA A 45 9.77 3.32 -21.06
CA ALA A 45 10.96 2.47 -21.12
C ALA A 45 12.26 3.21 -20.76
N SER A 46 12.31 4.53 -20.96
CA SER A 46 13.44 5.37 -20.59
C SER A 46 13.68 5.47 -19.07
N LEU A 47 12.75 4.98 -18.24
CA LEU A 47 12.87 4.98 -16.78
C LEU A 47 13.27 3.60 -16.22
N GLU A 48 13.35 2.55 -17.06
CA GLU A 48 13.59 1.18 -16.59
C GLU A 48 14.93 1.05 -15.84
N ASP A 49 16.02 1.62 -16.38
CA ASP A 49 17.33 1.59 -15.74
C ASP A 49 17.30 2.25 -14.35
N LEU A 50 16.61 3.39 -14.22
CA LEU A 50 16.49 4.11 -12.96
C LEU A 50 15.63 3.35 -11.94
N ILE A 51 14.58 2.65 -12.39
CA ILE A 51 13.80 1.75 -11.53
C ILE A 51 14.65 0.55 -11.09
N HIS A 52 15.49 0.01 -11.96
CA HIS A 52 16.43 -1.05 -11.61
C HIS A 52 17.46 -0.60 -10.57
N GLU A 53 17.94 0.65 -10.65
CA GLU A 53 18.79 1.24 -9.60
C GLU A 53 18.05 1.34 -8.25
N ASN A 54 16.79 1.77 -8.25
CA ASN A 54 15.95 1.82 -7.04
C ASN A 54 15.74 0.41 -6.44
N LEU A 55 15.54 -0.61 -7.28
CA LEU A 55 15.45 -2.02 -6.85
C LEU A 55 16.75 -2.49 -6.18
N ALA A 56 17.90 -2.25 -6.81
CA ALA A 56 19.20 -2.65 -6.28
C ALA A 56 19.48 -1.96 -4.94
N LYS A 57 19.30 -0.63 -4.88
CA LYS A 57 19.45 0.16 -3.64
C LYS A 57 18.61 -0.41 -2.50
N THR A 58 17.32 -0.71 -2.75
CA THR A 58 16.41 -1.21 -1.71
C THR A 58 16.89 -2.54 -1.14
N VAL A 59 17.33 -3.47 -2.01
CA VAL A 59 17.84 -4.78 -1.58
C VAL A 59 19.16 -4.65 -0.83
N ASP A 60 20.02 -3.72 -1.25
CA ASP A 60 21.33 -3.49 -0.61
C ASP A 60 21.19 -2.84 0.78
N GLU A 61 20.31 -1.83 0.91
CA GLU A 61 20.07 -1.14 2.18
C GLU A 61 19.31 -2.00 3.21
N HIS A 62 18.45 -2.90 2.72
CA HIS A 62 17.58 -3.74 3.55
C HIS A 62 17.87 -5.24 3.35
N ALA A 63 19.14 -5.62 3.29
CA ALA A 63 19.56 -7.00 3.03
C ALA A 63 18.79 -8.02 3.90
N ASN A 64 18.49 -9.18 3.33
CA ASN A 64 17.93 -10.30 4.09
C ASN A 64 19.04 -11.00 4.88
N GLU A 65 18.70 -11.53 6.04
CA GLU A 65 19.61 -12.39 6.81
C GLU A 65 19.75 -13.77 6.18
N GLN A 66 18.67 -14.24 5.52
CA GLN A 66 18.65 -15.55 4.87
C GLN A 66 18.17 -15.47 3.42
N GLN A 67 18.13 -16.61 2.75
CA GLN A 67 17.53 -16.78 1.44
C GLN A 67 16.23 -17.55 1.56
N TYR A 68 15.25 -17.20 0.74
CA TYR A 68 13.97 -17.91 0.69
C TYR A 68 14.18 -19.38 0.32
N ARG A 69 13.74 -20.28 1.20
CA ARG A 69 13.87 -21.72 1.01
C ARG A 69 12.62 -22.27 0.37
N VAL A 70 12.73 -22.67 -0.89
CA VAL A 70 11.69 -23.39 -1.60
C VAL A 70 11.65 -24.83 -1.11
N ASN A 71 10.66 -25.16 -0.28
CA ASN A 71 10.44 -26.50 0.25
C ASN A 71 9.18 -27.15 -0.37
N LYS A 72 8.15 -27.44 0.44
CA LYS A 72 6.87 -27.95 -0.02
C LYS A 72 5.88 -26.79 -0.14
N GLU A 73 5.23 -26.70 -1.30
CA GLU A 73 4.13 -25.78 -1.53
C GLU A 73 2.98 -26.05 -0.55
N TYR A 74 2.44 -24.98 0.00
CA TYR A 74 1.32 -24.99 0.93
C TYR A 74 0.00 -24.92 0.17
N GLU A 75 -0.73 -26.03 0.18
CA GLU A 75 -2.00 -26.13 -0.53
C GLU A 75 -3.06 -25.20 0.09
N GLY A 76 -3.71 -24.40 -0.75
CA GLY A 76 -4.77 -23.49 -0.32
C GLY A 76 -4.26 -22.21 0.37
N PHE A 77 -2.99 -21.82 0.16
CA PHE A 77 -2.41 -20.58 0.68
C PHE A 77 -3.33 -19.37 0.49
N THR A 78 -3.68 -19.07 -0.77
CA THR A 78 -4.52 -17.92 -1.14
C THR A 78 -5.85 -17.96 -0.41
N ASP A 79 -6.59 -19.06 -0.50
CA ASP A 79 -7.91 -19.22 0.12
C ASP A 79 -7.87 -19.02 1.65
N GLN A 80 -6.84 -19.51 2.33
CA GLN A 80 -6.70 -19.38 3.78
C GLN A 80 -6.39 -17.95 4.21
N ILE A 81 -5.44 -17.30 3.54
CA ILE A 81 -5.10 -15.90 3.81
C ILE A 81 -6.28 -14.96 3.51
N MET A 82 -6.99 -15.19 2.41
CA MET A 82 -8.20 -14.40 2.09
C MET A 82 -9.29 -14.57 3.15
N ARG A 83 -9.49 -15.79 3.66
CA ARG A 83 -10.43 -16.02 4.77
C ARG A 83 -10.02 -15.26 6.03
N LEU A 84 -8.73 -15.22 6.36
CA LEU A 84 -8.22 -14.49 7.52
C LEU A 84 -8.49 -12.99 7.41
N LEU A 85 -8.21 -12.38 6.26
CA LEU A 85 -8.51 -10.96 6.03
C LEU A 85 -10.01 -10.66 6.14
N VAL A 86 -10.86 -11.50 5.55
CA VAL A 86 -12.31 -11.31 5.60
C VAL A 86 -12.87 -11.50 7.00
N GLN A 87 -12.28 -12.35 7.85
CA GLN A 87 -12.75 -12.48 9.24
C GLN A 87 -12.53 -11.20 10.06
N ASN A 88 -11.56 -10.37 9.68
CA ASN A 88 -11.15 -9.16 10.41
C ASN A 88 -11.53 -7.86 9.67
N HIS A 89 -12.51 -7.91 8.76
CA HIS A 89 -12.80 -6.86 7.78
C HIS A 89 -13.50 -5.60 8.31
N ASP A 90 -14.11 -5.65 9.50
CA ASP A 90 -14.94 -4.55 10.02
C ASP A 90 -14.13 -3.43 10.67
N THR A 91 -12.82 -3.60 10.78
CA THR A 91 -11.91 -2.73 11.53
C THR A 91 -10.79 -2.27 10.61
N CYS A 92 -10.52 -0.96 10.61
CA CYS A 92 -9.32 -0.42 9.98
C CYS A 92 -8.12 -0.88 10.81
N HIS A 93 -7.24 -1.70 10.24
CA HIS A 93 -6.05 -2.21 10.92
C HIS A 93 -4.80 -1.55 10.38
N ALA A 94 -4.01 -0.94 11.26
CA ALA A 94 -2.69 -0.42 10.96
C ALA A 94 -2.63 0.36 9.65
N LEU A 95 -3.54 1.31 9.38
CA LEU A 95 -3.55 2.04 8.10
C LEU A 95 -3.66 1.13 6.85
N GLY A 96 -4.35 -0.01 6.93
CA GLY A 96 -4.58 -0.97 5.85
C GLY A 96 -3.37 -1.85 5.49
N HIS A 97 -2.35 -1.93 6.34
CA HIS A 97 -1.12 -2.67 6.03
C HIS A 97 -1.31 -4.18 5.91
N ASP A 98 -2.26 -4.75 6.66
CA ASP A 98 -2.69 -6.15 6.54
C ASP A 98 -3.15 -6.50 5.12
N VAL A 99 -4.02 -5.65 4.55
CA VAL A 99 -4.57 -5.76 3.21
C VAL A 99 -3.49 -5.49 2.16
N ILE A 100 -2.68 -4.45 2.36
CA ILE A 100 -1.61 -4.07 1.43
C ILE A 100 -0.56 -5.18 1.29
N TYR A 101 -0.05 -5.71 2.42
CA TYR A 101 1.02 -6.72 2.40
C TYR A 101 0.54 -8.02 1.78
N THR A 102 -0.68 -8.41 2.14
CA THR A 102 -1.34 -9.58 1.55
C THR A 102 -1.50 -9.43 0.05
N PHE A 103 -1.99 -8.28 -0.43
CA PHE A 103 -2.14 -8.03 -1.87
C PHE A 103 -0.82 -8.21 -2.62
N TYR A 104 0.26 -7.53 -2.18
CA TYR A 104 1.53 -7.59 -2.92
C TYR A 104 2.07 -9.01 -3.00
N LEU A 105 1.99 -9.77 -1.90
CA LEU A 105 2.47 -11.14 -1.87
C LEU A 105 1.62 -12.06 -2.76
N LEU A 106 0.29 -12.02 -2.61
CA LEU A 106 -0.62 -12.86 -3.41
C LEU A 106 -0.54 -12.53 -4.90
N ASN A 107 -0.48 -11.25 -5.26
CA ASN A 107 -0.32 -10.82 -6.65
C ASN A 107 0.99 -11.38 -7.25
N MET A 108 2.11 -11.28 -6.52
CA MET A 108 3.38 -11.83 -6.99
C MET A 108 3.34 -13.36 -7.12
N LEU A 109 2.83 -14.07 -6.11
CA LEU A 109 2.71 -15.53 -6.14
C LEU A 109 1.83 -15.99 -7.30
N SER A 110 0.74 -15.28 -7.59
CA SER A 110 -0.18 -15.61 -8.71
C SER A 110 0.44 -15.45 -10.10
N ARG A 111 1.59 -14.75 -10.19
CA ARG A 111 2.27 -14.38 -11.44
C ARG A 111 3.69 -14.94 -11.53
N SER A 112 4.07 -15.85 -10.62
CA SER A 112 5.42 -16.43 -10.60
C SER A 112 5.38 -17.93 -10.34
N ASP A 113 6.47 -18.61 -10.69
CA ASP A 113 6.67 -20.03 -10.39
C ASP A 113 7.25 -20.25 -8.98
N ILE A 114 7.24 -19.22 -8.12
CA ILE A 114 7.75 -19.32 -6.75
C ILE A 114 6.66 -19.96 -5.88
N PRO A 115 6.90 -21.14 -5.30
CA PRO A 115 5.89 -21.80 -4.49
C PRO A 115 5.68 -21.05 -3.17
N ALA A 116 4.42 -20.91 -2.79
CA ALA A 116 4.04 -20.41 -1.49
C ALA A 116 4.29 -21.50 -0.45
N THR A 117 5.27 -21.32 0.44
CA THR A 117 5.63 -22.33 1.44
C THR A 117 4.78 -22.20 2.70
N ALA A 118 4.79 -23.25 3.54
CA ALA A 118 4.13 -23.19 4.86
C ALA A 118 4.75 -22.11 5.75
N GLU A 119 6.08 -21.93 5.70
CA GLU A 119 6.76 -20.87 6.44
C GLU A 119 6.32 -19.47 6.02
N LEU A 120 6.13 -19.25 4.71
CA LEU A 120 5.60 -17.99 4.21
C LEU A 120 4.14 -17.78 4.65
N PHE A 121 3.36 -18.85 4.75
CA PHE A 121 1.97 -18.79 5.22
C PHE A 121 1.93 -18.38 6.69
N ASP A 122 2.68 -19.07 7.54
CA ASP A 122 2.77 -18.80 8.98
C ASP A 122 3.23 -17.34 9.23
N ALA A 123 4.19 -16.87 8.43
CA ALA A 123 4.66 -15.50 8.50
C ALA A 123 3.57 -14.48 8.14
N LEU A 124 2.85 -14.68 7.04
CA LEU A 124 1.79 -13.76 6.63
C LEU A 124 0.59 -13.79 7.58
N GLU A 125 0.19 -14.98 8.05
CA GLU A 125 -0.84 -15.13 9.07
C GLU A 125 -0.48 -14.33 10.33
N LYS A 126 0.77 -14.47 10.80
CA LYS A 126 1.27 -13.72 11.95
C LYS A 126 1.23 -12.21 11.72
N ILE A 127 1.71 -11.73 10.57
CA ILE A 127 1.70 -10.29 10.22
C ILE A 127 0.27 -9.74 10.23
N VAL A 128 -0.68 -10.43 9.61
CA VAL A 128 -2.09 -10.00 9.56
C VAL A 128 -2.68 -9.90 10.98
N ASN A 129 -2.44 -10.90 11.82
CA ASN A 129 -2.91 -10.89 13.21
C ASN A 129 -2.24 -9.82 14.08
N ASP A 130 -0.94 -9.58 13.87
CA ASP A 130 -0.19 -8.56 14.61
C ASP A 130 -0.65 -7.14 14.21
N PHE A 131 -0.96 -6.89 12.92
CA PHE A 131 -1.59 -5.63 12.50
C PHE A 131 -2.99 -5.46 13.08
N ALA A 132 -3.80 -6.52 13.11
CA ALA A 132 -5.12 -6.47 13.74
C ALA A 132 -5.04 -6.08 15.23
N SER A 133 -3.99 -6.54 15.90
CA SER A 133 -3.72 -6.22 17.31
C SER A 133 -3.17 -4.81 17.54
N SER A 134 -2.65 -4.15 16.50
CA SER A 134 -2.04 -2.82 16.59
C SER A 134 -3.04 -1.65 16.56
N GLY A 135 -4.32 -1.94 16.30
CA GLY A 135 -5.38 -0.93 16.18
C GLY A 135 -5.35 -0.18 14.84
N PRO A 136 -6.05 0.97 14.72
CA PRO A 136 -6.24 1.65 13.44
C PRO A 136 -5.02 2.37 12.88
N GLY A 137 -3.97 2.50 13.69
CA GLY A 137 -2.80 3.31 13.40
C GLY A 137 -2.96 4.75 13.87
N PHE A 138 -1.87 5.51 13.77
CA PHE A 138 -1.84 6.92 14.17
C PHE A 138 -2.41 7.82 13.08
N VAL A 139 -2.94 8.96 13.50
CA VAL A 139 -3.20 10.12 12.66
C VAL A 139 -2.57 11.35 13.32
N THR A 140 -1.78 12.11 12.57
CA THR A 140 -1.31 13.42 13.03
C THR A 140 -2.48 14.42 13.06
N VAL A 141 -2.75 15.05 14.20
CA VAL A 141 -3.71 16.14 14.42
C VAL A 141 -3.03 17.22 15.25
N ASN A 142 -3.09 18.48 14.81
CA ASN A 142 -2.40 19.62 15.45
C ASN A 142 -0.90 19.37 15.72
N GLY A 143 -0.23 18.56 14.89
CA GLY A 143 1.19 18.21 15.03
C GLY A 143 1.47 17.06 16.01
N GLU A 144 0.46 16.43 16.60
CA GLU A 144 0.59 15.29 17.50
C GLU A 144 0.01 14.01 16.88
N ASN A 145 0.70 12.88 17.05
CA ASN A 145 0.21 11.59 16.60
C ASN A 145 -0.76 11.00 17.63
N ILE A 146 -2.03 10.89 17.24
CA ILE A 146 -3.09 10.35 18.09
C ILE A 146 -3.68 9.08 17.47
N VAL A 147 -4.23 8.21 18.31
CA VAL A 147 -5.05 7.06 17.88
C VAL A 147 -6.51 7.44 18.06
N ILE A 148 -7.30 7.27 17.00
CA ILE A 148 -8.74 7.52 17.05
C ILE A 148 -9.43 6.17 17.01
N ASP A 149 -10.17 5.87 18.07
CA ASP A 149 -11.01 4.69 18.13
C ASP A 149 -12.12 4.78 17.06
N PRO A 150 -12.26 3.79 16.15
CA PRO A 150 -13.37 3.77 15.21
C PRO A 150 -14.74 3.74 15.90
N ASP A 151 -14.82 3.22 17.13
CA ASP A 151 -16.05 3.16 17.91
C ASP A 151 -16.52 4.57 18.30
N GLY A 152 -17.68 4.97 17.77
CA GLY A 152 -18.28 6.27 18.03
C GLY A 152 -18.04 7.32 16.94
N ILE A 153 -17.29 7.00 15.88
CA ILE A 153 -17.18 7.89 14.72
C ILE A 153 -18.48 7.80 13.90
N PRO A 154 -19.18 8.93 13.66
CA PRO A 154 -20.37 8.92 12.81
C PRO A 154 -20.04 8.40 11.42
N ASN A 155 -20.89 7.53 10.88
CA ASN A 155 -20.75 7.08 9.50
C ASN A 155 -21.20 8.21 8.56
N THR A 156 -20.26 9.00 8.05
CA THR A 156 -20.55 10.31 7.43
C THR A 156 -20.86 10.29 5.93
N GLY A 157 -20.96 9.14 5.25
CA GLY A 157 -21.07 9.12 3.79
C GLY A 157 -21.83 7.94 3.16
N LEU A 158 -22.22 8.13 1.89
CA LEU A 158 -22.62 7.05 1.01
C LEU A 158 -21.42 6.10 0.81
N ARG A 159 -21.62 4.82 1.12
CA ARG A 159 -20.67 3.75 0.82
C ARG A 159 -20.99 3.24 -0.58
N PHE A 160 -20.04 3.43 -1.49
CA PHE A 160 -20.11 2.85 -2.83
C PHE A 160 -19.31 1.57 -2.84
N GLN A 161 -19.56 0.71 -3.81
CA GLN A 161 -18.62 -0.37 -4.09
C GLN A 161 -17.28 0.24 -4.48
N LEU A 162 -16.19 -0.25 -3.89
CA LEU A 162 -14.85 0.17 -4.31
C LEU A 162 -14.55 -0.38 -5.70
N THR A 163 -14.49 0.53 -6.65
CA THR A 163 -13.98 0.35 -8.02
C THR A 163 -12.71 1.19 -8.21
N PRO A 164 -11.93 0.96 -9.27
CA PRO A 164 -10.78 1.80 -9.59
C PRO A 164 -11.12 3.30 -9.64
N GLU A 165 -12.24 3.66 -10.27
CA GLU A 165 -12.74 5.04 -10.39
C GLU A 165 -13.08 5.62 -9.02
N THR A 166 -13.78 4.85 -8.19
CA THR A 166 -14.23 5.29 -6.87
C THR A 166 -13.04 5.57 -5.94
N VAL A 167 -12.00 4.73 -5.98
CA VAL A 167 -10.76 4.98 -5.21
C VAL A 167 -10.08 6.26 -5.67
N LEU A 168 -9.94 6.47 -6.99
CA LEU A 168 -9.34 7.68 -7.55
C LEU A 168 -10.17 8.92 -7.22
N ASP A 169 -11.50 8.86 -7.32
CA ASP A 169 -12.39 9.97 -6.99
C ASP A 169 -12.34 10.32 -5.51
N LEU A 170 -12.34 9.33 -4.63
CA LEU A 170 -12.18 9.56 -3.19
C LEU A 170 -10.84 10.19 -2.90
N LEU A 171 -9.73 9.68 -3.46
CA LEU A 171 -8.39 10.26 -3.31
C LEU A 171 -8.32 11.71 -3.81
N HIS A 172 -8.84 11.98 -5.01
CA HIS A 172 -8.79 13.31 -5.63
C HIS A 172 -9.60 14.34 -4.83
N ASN A 173 -10.77 13.93 -4.32
CA ASN A 173 -11.67 14.82 -3.60
C ASN A 173 -11.37 14.90 -2.10
N PHE A 174 -10.62 13.96 -1.53
CA PHE A 174 -10.30 13.96 -0.11
C PHE A 174 -9.41 15.16 0.21
N GLN A 175 -9.91 16.09 1.03
CA GLN A 175 -9.15 17.23 1.52
C GLN A 175 -8.55 16.90 2.87
N ARG A 176 -7.22 16.98 2.98
CA ARG A 176 -6.51 16.82 4.26
C ARG A 176 -5.55 17.99 4.45
N PRO A 177 -5.50 18.61 5.65
CA PRO A 177 -4.53 19.65 5.96
C PRO A 177 -3.08 19.19 5.75
N LEU A 178 -2.24 20.06 5.17
CA LEU A 178 -0.82 19.76 4.89
C LEU A 178 -0.05 19.25 6.13
N GLN A 179 -0.28 19.86 7.29
CA GLN A 179 0.43 19.48 8.52
C GLN A 179 0.12 18.04 8.96
N MET A 180 -1.09 17.54 8.63
CA MET A 180 -1.49 16.18 8.96
C MET A 180 -0.93 15.15 7.96
N GLU A 181 -0.43 15.56 6.79
CA GLU A 181 0.22 14.65 5.83
C GLU A 181 1.72 14.46 6.10
N LYS A 182 2.39 15.49 6.66
CA LYS A 182 3.84 15.48 6.91
C LYS A 182 4.33 14.34 7.80
N GLY A 183 3.48 13.82 8.70
CA GLY A 183 3.83 12.75 9.61
C GLY A 183 3.65 11.34 9.03
N ASP A 184 2.47 11.07 8.47
CA ASP A 184 2.00 9.69 8.35
C ASP A 184 1.69 9.20 6.91
N MET A 185 1.88 10.01 5.86
CA MET A 185 1.75 9.44 4.50
C MET A 185 0.31 9.11 4.08
N GLN A 186 -0.71 9.77 4.61
CA GLN A 186 -2.02 9.15 4.79
C GLN A 186 -2.87 9.11 3.53
N LEU A 187 -2.77 10.12 2.68
CA LEU A 187 -3.35 10.07 1.33
C LEU A 187 -2.72 8.94 0.51
N GLY A 188 -1.41 8.73 0.65
CA GLY A 188 -0.71 7.64 -0.02
C GLY A 188 -1.12 6.26 0.47
N HIS A 189 -1.29 6.10 1.79
CA HIS A 189 -1.81 4.87 2.36
C HIS A 189 -3.29 4.64 2.02
N LEU A 190 -4.11 5.69 1.90
CA LEU A 190 -5.47 5.57 1.38
C LEU A 190 -5.43 5.04 -0.06
N LEU A 191 -4.58 5.61 -0.91
CA LEU A 191 -4.38 5.16 -2.29
C LEU A 191 -3.96 3.67 -2.35
N THR A 192 -2.93 3.27 -1.62
CA THR A 192 -2.42 1.88 -1.66
C THR A 192 -3.39 0.88 -1.05
N HIS A 193 -4.12 1.25 0.01
CA HIS A 193 -5.14 0.41 0.61
C HIS A 193 -6.31 0.18 -0.35
N GLY A 194 -6.83 1.25 -0.97
CA GLY A 194 -7.91 1.15 -1.94
C GLY A 194 -7.50 0.33 -3.18
N HIS A 195 -6.27 0.55 -3.67
CA HIS A 195 -5.70 -0.25 -4.75
C HIS A 195 -5.63 -1.75 -4.40
N ALA A 196 -5.10 -2.09 -3.21
CA ALA A 196 -4.98 -3.47 -2.75
C ALA A 196 -6.34 -4.18 -2.67
N ILE A 197 -7.37 -3.50 -2.15
CA ILE A 197 -8.74 -4.06 -2.10
C ILE A 197 -9.25 -4.32 -3.52
N VAL A 198 -9.18 -3.32 -4.40
CA VAL A 198 -9.69 -3.41 -5.78
C VAL A 198 -9.06 -4.57 -6.55
N GLU A 199 -7.76 -4.76 -6.44
CA GLU A 199 -7.06 -5.89 -7.08
C GLU A 199 -7.41 -7.23 -6.44
N MET A 200 -7.49 -7.31 -5.11
CA MET A 200 -7.86 -8.56 -4.43
C MET A 200 -9.27 -9.04 -4.76
N LYS A 201 -10.21 -8.12 -5.05
CA LYS A 201 -11.54 -8.46 -5.58
C LYS A 201 -11.47 -9.21 -6.91
N GLN A 202 -10.45 -8.94 -7.74
CA GLN A 202 -10.23 -9.61 -9.02
C GLN A 202 -9.59 -10.99 -8.84
N VAL A 203 -8.64 -11.11 -7.91
CA VAL A 203 -7.90 -12.38 -7.66
C VAL A 203 -8.78 -13.42 -6.95
N SER A 204 -9.73 -12.98 -6.12
CA SER A 204 -10.52 -13.88 -5.28
C SER A 204 -12.01 -13.56 -5.27
N HIS A 205 -12.66 -13.78 -6.42
CA HIS A 205 -14.12 -13.62 -6.58
C HIS A 205 -14.96 -14.43 -5.57
N LYS A 206 -14.38 -15.47 -4.93
CA LYS A 206 -15.06 -16.33 -3.95
C LYS A 206 -15.15 -15.72 -2.55
N TYR A 207 -14.25 -14.81 -2.17
CA TYR A 207 -14.11 -14.35 -0.78
C TYR A 207 -14.19 -12.82 -0.63
N VAL A 208 -13.79 -12.07 -1.65
CA VAL A 208 -13.71 -10.60 -1.60
C VAL A 208 -14.66 -9.98 -2.60
N HIS A 209 -15.95 -10.08 -2.35
CA HIS A 209 -16.92 -9.21 -3.04
C HIS A 209 -16.73 -7.78 -2.55
N ASP A 210 -17.57 -7.35 -1.60
CA ASP A 210 -17.48 -6.02 -0.99
C ASP A 210 -17.10 -6.10 0.50
N ASN A 211 -16.63 -7.27 0.95
CA ASN A 211 -16.34 -7.52 2.35
C ASN A 211 -15.20 -6.66 2.90
N LEU A 212 -14.23 -6.23 2.07
CA LEU A 212 -13.13 -5.37 2.53
C LEU A 212 -13.42 -3.86 2.35
N ASP A 213 -14.49 -3.49 1.66
CA ASP A 213 -14.87 -2.08 1.51
C ASP A 213 -15.15 -1.40 2.86
N PRO A 214 -15.81 -2.04 3.85
CA PRO A 214 -15.98 -1.51 5.20
C PRO A 214 -14.67 -1.04 5.84
N ALA A 215 -13.58 -1.82 5.77
CA ALA A 215 -12.28 -1.44 6.34
C ALA A 215 -11.75 -0.13 5.75
N PHE A 216 -11.87 0.04 4.43
CA PHE A 216 -11.47 1.26 3.74
C PHE A 216 -12.33 2.46 4.12
N TYR A 217 -13.65 2.29 4.19
CA TYR A 217 -14.55 3.36 4.60
C TYR A 217 -14.41 3.73 6.08
N ALA A 218 -14.11 2.76 6.95
CA ALA A 218 -13.76 3.01 8.35
C ALA A 218 -12.54 3.95 8.43
N ARG A 219 -11.51 3.70 7.62
CA ARG A 219 -10.37 4.59 7.51
C ARG A 219 -10.75 5.98 7.04
N ILE A 220 -11.54 6.10 5.97
CA ILE A 220 -11.99 7.41 5.49
C ILE A 220 -12.71 8.17 6.60
N ASN A 221 -13.60 7.52 7.34
CA ASN A 221 -14.32 8.13 8.45
C ASN A 221 -13.36 8.60 9.56
N ILE A 222 -12.35 7.81 9.91
CA ILE A 222 -11.29 8.21 10.85
C ILE A 222 -10.60 9.49 10.36
N LEU A 223 -10.22 9.55 9.09
CA LEU A 223 -9.52 10.73 8.54
C LEU A 223 -10.44 11.97 8.46
N ILE A 224 -11.72 11.80 8.10
CA ILE A 224 -12.71 12.88 8.11
C ILE A 224 -12.87 13.42 9.53
N TYR A 225 -13.02 12.54 10.51
CA TYR A 225 -13.14 12.93 11.91
C TYR A 225 -11.86 13.61 12.42
N ALA A 226 -10.69 13.06 12.12
CA ALA A 226 -9.40 13.66 12.46
C ALA A 226 -9.29 15.09 11.92
N ASN A 227 -9.71 15.33 10.67
CA ASN A 227 -9.74 16.68 10.12
C ASN A 227 -10.58 17.64 10.99
N THR A 228 -11.68 17.20 11.63
CA THR A 228 -12.55 18.06 12.46
C THR A 228 -11.91 18.50 13.76
N LEU A 229 -10.85 17.83 14.20
CA LEU A 229 -10.11 18.13 15.42
C LEU A 229 -9.00 19.17 15.21
N GLU A 230 -8.72 19.56 13.96
CA GLU A 230 -7.67 20.52 13.64
C GLU A 230 -8.09 21.96 14.01
N ILE A 231 -7.31 22.61 14.88
CA ILE A 231 -7.60 23.94 15.46
C ILE A 231 -7.34 25.06 14.44
N ASN A 232 -6.36 24.86 13.55
CA ASN A 232 -5.95 25.83 12.53
C ASN A 232 -6.25 25.32 11.12
N ARG A 233 -7.52 25.00 10.82
CA ARG A 233 -7.97 24.73 9.44
C ARG A 233 -7.83 26.01 8.60
N VAL A 234 -6.63 26.28 8.08
CA VAL A 234 -6.46 27.29 7.04
C VAL A 234 -7.05 26.70 5.77
N GLU A 235 -8.17 27.27 5.29
CA GLU A 235 -8.97 26.75 4.16
C GLU A 235 -8.20 26.62 2.83
N SER A 236 -7.00 27.17 2.69
CA SER A 236 -6.28 27.27 1.41
C SER A 236 -4.99 26.47 1.27
N ASP A 237 -4.47 25.84 2.33
CA ASP A 237 -3.22 25.07 2.26
C ASP A 237 -3.52 23.58 2.23
N SER A 238 -4.29 23.16 1.22
CA SER A 238 -4.37 21.75 0.85
C SER A 238 -2.94 21.23 0.65
N ALA A 239 -2.64 20.03 1.17
CA ALA A 239 -1.33 19.42 1.11
C ALA A 239 -0.78 19.38 -0.33
N PHE A 240 -0.03 20.41 -0.71
CA PHE A 240 0.70 20.47 -1.97
C PHE A 240 2.16 20.62 -1.60
N THR A 241 2.98 19.71 -2.10
CA THR A 241 4.42 19.93 -2.16
C THR A 241 4.69 21.03 -3.16
N GLU A 242 5.59 21.96 -2.84
CA GLU A 242 6.08 22.93 -3.83
C GLU A 242 6.79 22.22 -4.99
N ILE A 243 7.33 21.01 -4.73
CA ILE A 243 7.97 20.15 -5.71
C ILE A 243 6.91 19.29 -6.40
N LYS A 244 6.70 19.55 -7.70
CA LYS A 244 5.82 18.75 -8.55
C LYS A 244 6.56 17.52 -9.04
N LEU A 245 6.38 16.39 -8.37
CA LEU A 245 6.95 15.11 -8.81
C LEU A 245 5.91 14.31 -9.61
N ASN A 246 6.35 13.67 -10.69
CA ASN A 246 5.53 12.89 -11.59
C ASN A 246 6.19 11.51 -11.81
N PRO A 247 5.53 10.39 -11.51
CA PRO A 247 6.13 9.05 -11.64
C PRO A 247 6.43 8.66 -13.10
N LEU A 248 5.98 9.44 -14.09
CA LEU A 248 6.36 9.31 -15.50
C LEU A 248 7.59 10.14 -15.89
N GLU A 249 8.26 10.80 -14.94
CA GLU A 249 9.44 11.64 -15.16
C GLU A 249 10.64 11.15 -14.32
N PRO A 250 11.89 11.31 -14.81
CA PRO A 250 13.09 10.87 -14.08
C PRO A 250 13.22 11.50 -12.68
N SER A 251 12.88 12.78 -12.55
CA SER A 251 13.00 13.57 -11.31
C SER A 251 12.29 12.93 -10.11
N TYR A 252 11.17 12.22 -10.34
CA TYR A 252 10.46 11.48 -9.31
C TYR A 252 11.31 10.35 -8.72
N TRP A 253 11.95 9.57 -9.59
CA TRP A 253 12.73 8.39 -9.21
C TRP A 253 14.10 8.77 -8.67
N GLU A 254 14.70 9.85 -9.17
CA GLU A 254 15.91 10.46 -8.60
C GLU A 254 15.65 10.95 -7.18
N GLN A 255 14.52 11.61 -6.93
CA GLN A 255 14.11 12.02 -5.59
C GLN A 255 13.87 10.80 -4.69
N ALA A 256 13.25 9.74 -5.22
CA ALA A 256 13.05 8.51 -4.47
C ALA A 256 14.40 7.89 -4.05
N LEU A 257 15.42 7.85 -4.92
CA LEU A 257 16.76 7.36 -4.55
C LEU A 257 17.41 8.13 -3.39
N ALA A 258 17.07 9.41 -3.24
CA ALA A 258 17.64 10.29 -2.22
C ALA A 258 16.86 10.30 -0.89
N ASP A 259 15.60 9.86 -0.87
CA ASP A 259 14.74 9.91 0.32
C ASP A 259 14.83 8.62 1.14
N SER A 260 14.95 8.73 2.47
CA SER A 260 14.92 7.59 3.40
C SER A 260 13.61 6.79 3.40
N ARG A 261 12.52 7.37 2.86
CA ARG A 261 11.18 6.78 2.80
C ARG A 261 10.83 6.30 1.39
N HIS A 262 11.83 6.00 0.58
CA HIS A 262 11.71 5.68 -0.85
C HIS A 262 10.72 4.56 -1.17
N GLY A 263 10.54 3.59 -0.27
CA GLY A 263 9.55 2.54 -0.42
C GLY A 263 8.10 3.04 -0.53
N HIS A 264 7.77 4.22 0.03
CA HIS A 264 6.48 4.87 -0.17
C HIS A 264 6.29 5.34 -1.60
N TYR A 265 7.31 5.99 -2.19
CA TYR A 265 7.27 6.48 -3.57
C TYR A 265 6.89 5.35 -4.52
N TYR A 266 7.55 4.19 -4.40
CA TYR A 266 7.35 3.07 -5.30
C TYR A 266 5.93 2.52 -5.24
N LYS A 267 5.40 2.30 -4.03
CA LYS A 267 4.05 1.78 -3.81
C LYS A 267 2.98 2.76 -4.26
N TYR A 268 3.18 4.06 -4.03
CA TYR A 268 2.25 5.11 -4.44
C TYR A 268 2.21 5.24 -5.96
N ALA A 269 3.37 5.29 -6.61
CA ALA A 269 3.48 5.32 -8.06
C ALA A 269 2.80 4.11 -8.70
N TYR A 270 3.11 2.89 -8.25
CA TYR A 270 2.46 1.67 -8.75
C TYR A 270 0.94 1.72 -8.58
N SER A 271 0.47 1.99 -7.38
CA SER A 271 -0.97 1.98 -7.07
C SER A 271 -1.73 3.01 -7.89
N TYR A 272 -1.20 4.23 -8.03
CA TYR A 272 -1.85 5.29 -8.81
C TYR A 272 -1.90 4.96 -10.31
N LEU A 273 -0.76 4.59 -10.90
CA LEU A 273 -0.67 4.29 -12.32
C LEU A 273 -1.52 3.06 -12.68
N ARG A 274 -1.56 2.06 -11.80
CA ARG A 274 -2.37 0.86 -11.98
C ARG A 274 -3.87 1.16 -11.92
N LEU A 275 -4.32 1.94 -10.92
CA LEU A 275 -5.72 2.37 -10.84
C LEU A 275 -6.15 3.23 -12.05
N CYS A 276 -5.29 4.15 -12.51
CA CYS A 276 -5.54 4.93 -13.73
C CYS A 276 -5.72 4.02 -14.95
N ARG A 277 -4.87 3.02 -15.12
CA ARG A 277 -5.00 2.03 -16.21
C ARG A 277 -6.30 1.24 -16.11
N LEU A 278 -6.62 0.71 -14.92
CA LEU A 278 -7.82 -0.09 -14.69
C LEU A 278 -9.12 0.71 -14.93
N SER A 279 -9.11 2.00 -14.59
CA SER A 279 -10.25 2.91 -14.79
C SER A 279 -10.35 3.50 -16.20
N GLY A 280 -9.37 3.24 -17.08
CA GLY A 280 -9.27 3.89 -18.38
C GLY A 280 -9.06 5.40 -18.32
N ARG A 281 -8.67 5.96 -17.16
CA ARG A 281 -8.39 7.39 -16.99
C ARG A 281 -7.02 7.74 -17.53
N SER A 282 -6.90 8.94 -18.10
CA SER A 282 -5.60 9.46 -18.55
C SER A 282 -4.69 9.70 -17.36
N THR A 283 -3.45 9.21 -17.45
CA THR A 283 -2.41 9.47 -16.46
C THR A 283 -1.88 10.91 -16.54
N SER A 284 -2.30 11.73 -17.50
CA SER A 284 -1.73 13.07 -17.73
C SER A 284 -2.02 14.12 -16.64
N ASP A 285 -2.97 13.87 -15.72
CA ASP A 285 -3.28 14.80 -14.63
C ASP A 285 -2.79 14.26 -13.29
N PHE A 286 -1.55 14.61 -12.92
CA PHE A 286 -0.92 14.23 -11.65
C PHE A 286 -1.16 15.24 -10.52
N ARG A 287 -2.03 16.25 -10.69
CA ARG A 287 -2.26 17.27 -9.65
C ARG A 287 -2.68 16.68 -8.31
N SER A 288 -3.47 15.61 -8.34
CA SER A 288 -3.89 14.92 -7.12
C SER A 288 -2.80 14.03 -6.54
N PHE A 289 -1.94 13.45 -7.39
CA PHE A 289 -0.80 12.63 -6.96
C PHE A 289 0.30 13.47 -6.28
N GLN A 290 0.45 14.73 -6.66
CA GLN A 290 1.36 15.69 -6.03
C GLN A 290 1.05 15.96 -4.55
N ARG A 291 -0.07 15.45 -4.03
CA ARG A 291 -0.51 15.60 -2.64
C ARG A 291 -0.06 14.45 -1.74
N ILE A 292 0.59 13.43 -2.31
CA ILE A 292 0.79 12.11 -1.69
C ILE A 292 2.23 11.93 -1.12
N LEU A 293 3.11 12.91 -1.27
CA LEU A 293 4.53 12.86 -0.85
C LEU A 293 4.93 14.02 0.05
#